data_AF-A0A174MVY9-F1
#
_entry.id   AF-A0A174MVY9-F1
#
_cell.length_a   1.000
_cell.length_b   1.000
_cell.length_c   1.000
_cell.angle_alpha   90.00
_cell.angle_beta   90.00
_cell.angle_gamma   90.00
#
_symmetry.space_group_name_H-M   'P 1'
#
loop_
_entity.id
_entity.type
_entity.pdbx_description
1 polymer ?
#
loop_
_entity_poly.entity_id
_entity_poly.type
_entity_poly.pdbx_seq_one_letter_code
_entity_poly.pdbx_strand_id
1 'polypeptide(L)'
;MNRLADKLTIEMIPDGIWRTVAEEIGVDNLLKLAELVGGANIYIPKAESFVRPVLYEKIKEEYNGYNAPQLSRRYGVTERWIRQICGNDFPGQVELLDYLAELENSRK
;
A
#
# COMPACT_ATOMS: atom_id res chain seq x y z
N MET A 1 -27.93 -11.22 11.10
CA MET A 1 -27.80 -11.94 9.82
C MET A 1 -29.11 -12.64 9.51
N ASN A 2 -29.56 -12.52 8.27
CA ASN A 2 -30.82 -13.09 7.79
C ASN A 2 -30.71 -14.63 7.80
N ARG A 3 -31.65 -15.37 8.43
CA ARG A 3 -31.61 -16.85 8.55
C ARG A 3 -31.59 -17.59 7.20
N LEU A 4 -31.83 -16.87 6.10
CA LEU A 4 -31.76 -17.35 4.74
C LEU A 4 -30.31 -17.37 4.20
N ALA A 5 -29.45 -16.48 4.70
CA ALA A 5 -28.03 -16.42 4.32
C ALA A 5 -27.32 -17.74 4.64
N ASP A 6 -27.64 -18.35 5.78
CA ASP A 6 -27.03 -19.60 6.25
C ASP A 6 -27.31 -20.80 5.34
N LYS A 7 -28.29 -20.68 4.44
CA LYS A 7 -28.65 -21.72 3.46
C LYS A 7 -28.13 -21.43 2.06
N LEU A 8 -27.52 -20.27 1.84
CA LEU A 8 -26.99 -19.89 0.55
C LEU A 8 -25.71 -20.69 0.27
N THR A 9 -25.75 -21.54 -0.74
CA THR A 9 -24.54 -22.25 -1.21
C THR A 9 -23.95 -21.55 -2.43
N ILE A 10 -22.68 -21.84 -2.71
CA ILE A 10 -21.96 -21.24 -3.84
C ILE A 10 -22.65 -21.52 -5.19
N GLU A 11 -23.26 -22.68 -5.35
CA GLU A 11 -23.96 -23.10 -6.57
C GLU A 11 -25.22 -22.29 -6.86
N MET A 12 -25.80 -21.67 -5.81
CA MET A 12 -26.98 -20.81 -5.96
C MET A 12 -26.63 -19.40 -6.44
N ILE A 13 -25.33 -19.05 -6.49
CA ILE A 13 -24.85 -17.77 -7.01
C ILE A 13 -24.72 -17.89 -8.54
N PRO A 14 -25.37 -16.99 -9.32
CA PRO A 14 -25.24 -16.99 -10.78
C PRO A 14 -23.80 -16.85 -11.24
N ASP A 15 -23.46 -17.51 -12.34
CA ASP A 15 -22.14 -17.42 -12.95
C ASP A 15 -21.77 -15.98 -13.30
N GLY A 16 -20.56 -15.58 -12.93
CA GLY A 16 -20.04 -14.23 -13.13
C GLY A 16 -19.04 -13.84 -12.06
N ILE A 17 -18.70 -12.55 -12.03
CA ILE A 17 -17.65 -12.02 -11.14
C ILE A 17 -17.92 -12.32 -9.66
N TRP A 18 -19.18 -12.25 -9.23
CA TRP A 18 -19.54 -12.47 -7.82
C TRP A 18 -19.48 -13.94 -7.40
N ARG A 19 -19.66 -14.88 -8.33
CA ARG A 19 -19.41 -16.30 -8.06
C ARG A 19 -17.92 -16.56 -7.90
N THR A 20 -17.08 -16.05 -8.80
CA THR A 20 -15.62 -16.15 -8.67
C THR A 20 -15.12 -15.52 -7.37
N VAL A 21 -15.66 -14.35 -7.00
CA VAL A 21 -15.33 -13.72 -5.72
C VAL A 21 -15.75 -14.62 -4.55
N ALA A 22 -16.98 -15.15 -4.53
CA ALA A 22 -17.44 -16.02 -3.45
C ALA A 22 -16.69 -17.36 -3.38
N GLU A 23 -16.20 -17.90 -4.50
CA GLU A 23 -15.34 -19.08 -4.52
C GLU A 23 -14.02 -18.81 -3.81
N GLU A 24 -13.46 -17.60 -3.98
CA GLU A 24 -12.18 -17.21 -3.36
C GLU A 24 -12.32 -16.82 -1.88
N ILE A 25 -13.33 -16.03 -1.53
CA ILE A 25 -13.47 -15.46 -0.17
C ILE A 25 -14.51 -16.17 0.70
N GLY A 26 -15.33 -17.05 0.13
CA GLY A 26 -16.47 -17.69 0.78
C GLY A 26 -17.76 -16.87 0.71
N VAL A 27 -18.90 -17.57 0.69
CA VAL A 27 -20.24 -16.98 0.61
C VAL A 27 -20.52 -16.01 1.77
N ASP A 28 -20.11 -16.33 2.99
CA ASP A 28 -20.31 -15.48 4.16
C ASP A 28 -19.62 -14.12 4.01
N ASN A 29 -18.39 -14.10 3.47
CA ASN A 29 -17.64 -12.86 3.29
C ASN A 29 -18.17 -12.05 2.10
N LEU A 30 -18.67 -12.72 1.05
CA LEU A 30 -19.41 -12.04 -0.01
C LEU A 30 -20.64 -11.31 0.56
N LEU A 31 -21.41 -11.97 1.43
CA LEU A 31 -22.60 -11.35 2.03
C LEU A 31 -22.24 -10.16 2.92
N LYS A 32 -21.19 -10.26 3.74
CA LYS A 32 -20.69 -9.11 4.51
C LYS A 32 -20.28 -7.94 3.61
N LEU A 33 -19.61 -8.23 2.49
CA LEU A 33 -19.27 -7.21 1.50
C LEU A 33 -20.53 -6.59 0.88
N ALA A 34 -21.51 -7.39 0.48
CA ALA A 34 -22.77 -6.91 -0.06
C ALA A 34 -23.59 -6.09 0.95
N GLU A 35 -23.58 -6.44 2.23
CA GLU A 35 -24.21 -5.64 3.29
C GLU A 35 -23.49 -4.30 3.51
N LEU A 36 -22.16 -4.27 3.39
CA LEU A 36 -21.36 -3.07 3.63
C LEU A 36 -21.44 -2.05 2.49
N VAL A 37 -21.38 -2.51 1.24
CA VAL A 37 -21.22 -1.63 0.06
C VAL A 37 -22.23 -1.91 -1.06
N GLY A 38 -23.15 -2.86 -0.89
CA GLY A 38 -24.16 -3.20 -1.89
C GLY A 38 -25.11 -2.06 -2.19
N GLY A 39 -25.48 -1.91 -3.46
CA GLY A 39 -26.34 -0.83 -3.95
C GLY A 39 -25.60 0.46 -4.33
N ALA A 40 -24.33 0.60 -3.94
CA ALA A 40 -23.47 1.69 -4.41
C ALA A 40 -22.73 1.29 -5.70
N ASN A 41 -22.45 2.27 -6.56
CA ASN A 41 -21.54 2.09 -7.69
C ASN A 41 -20.11 2.30 -7.21
N ILE A 42 -19.45 1.21 -6.80
CA ILE A 42 -18.11 1.23 -6.21
C ILE A 42 -17.04 0.80 -7.20
N TYR A 43 -15.99 1.61 -7.30
CA TYR A 43 -14.75 1.22 -7.93
C TYR A 43 -13.93 0.37 -6.95
N ILE A 44 -13.50 -0.82 -7.37
CA ILE A 44 -12.55 -1.64 -6.62
C ILE A 44 -11.14 -1.27 -7.08
N PRO A 45 -10.31 -0.66 -6.21
CA PRO A 45 -8.91 -0.38 -6.52
C PRO A 45 -8.14 -1.66 -6.78
N LYS A 46 -7.06 -1.56 -7.58
CA LYS A 46 -6.16 -2.70 -7.77
C LYS A 46 -5.52 -3.12 -6.45
N ALA A 47 -5.31 -4.42 -6.29
CA ALA A 47 -4.70 -5.02 -5.09
C ALA A 47 -3.38 -4.33 -4.71
N GLU A 48 -2.56 -3.96 -5.69
CA GLU A 48 -1.27 -3.29 -5.46
C GLU A 48 -1.44 -1.98 -4.69
N SER A 49 -2.58 -1.29 -4.86
CA SER A 49 -2.85 -0.01 -4.19
C SER A 49 -3.00 -0.17 -2.68
N PHE A 50 -3.55 -1.30 -2.23
CA PHE A 50 -3.73 -1.58 -0.80
C PHE A 50 -2.42 -1.97 -0.11
N VAL A 51 -1.47 -2.57 -0.84
CA VAL A 51 -0.16 -2.96 -0.29
C VAL A 51 0.89 -1.85 -0.39
N ARG A 52 0.61 -0.77 -1.14
CA ARG A 52 1.52 0.38 -1.27
C ARG A 52 2.00 0.94 0.07
N PRO A 53 1.14 1.17 1.09
CA PRO A 53 1.63 1.69 2.37
C PRO A 53 2.69 0.78 3.01
N VAL A 54 2.47 -0.53 3.00
CA VAL A 54 3.41 -1.52 3.55
C VAL A 54 4.70 -1.55 2.72
N LEU A 55 4.59 -1.47 1.40
CA LEU A 55 5.74 -1.36 0.50
C LEU A 55 6.57 -0.11 0.79
N TYR A 56 5.94 1.02 1.04
CA TYR A 56 6.61 2.29 1.27
C TYR A 56 7.40 2.25 2.59
N GLU A 57 6.79 1.71 3.65
CA GLU A 57 7.47 1.55 4.94
C GLU A 57 8.70 0.65 4.80
N LYS A 58 8.59 -0.49 4.11
CA LYS A 58 9.77 -1.34 3.82
C LYS A 58 10.86 -0.63 3.02
N ILE A 59 10.47 0.18 2.03
CA ILE A 59 11.43 0.96 1.24
C ILE A 59 12.15 1.97 2.14
N LYS A 60 11.45 2.67 3.03
CA LYS A 60 12.06 3.62 3.97
C LYS A 60 13.00 2.93 4.95
N GLU A 61 12.58 1.80 5.54
CA GLU A 61 13.40 1.02 6.47
C GLU A 61 14.72 0.54 5.83
N GLU A 62 14.67 0.13 4.56
CA GLU A 62 15.85 -0.38 3.86
C GLU A 62 16.68 0.72 3.17
N TYR A 63 16.15 1.94 3.04
CA TYR A 63 16.83 3.02 2.33
C TYR A 63 17.98 3.60 3.14
N ASN A 64 19.18 3.61 2.54
CA ASN A 64 20.39 4.12 3.20
C ASN A 64 20.95 5.39 2.54
N GLY A 65 20.14 6.09 1.73
CA GLY A 65 20.55 7.25 0.94
C GLY A 65 21.16 6.91 -0.42
N TYR A 66 21.87 5.78 -0.54
CA TYR A 66 22.66 5.44 -1.73
C TYR A 66 22.15 4.20 -2.49
N ASN A 67 21.25 3.42 -1.89
CA ASN A 67 20.81 2.14 -2.43
C ASN A 67 19.52 2.19 -3.30
N ALA A 68 19.16 3.34 -3.85
CA ALA A 68 17.96 3.49 -4.69
C ALA A 68 17.95 2.53 -5.91
N PRO A 69 19.07 2.31 -6.65
CA PRO A 69 19.10 1.36 -7.76
C PRO A 69 18.81 -0.09 -7.33
N GLN A 70 19.28 -0.51 -6.15
CA GLN A 70 19.07 -1.85 -5.61
C GLN A 70 17.60 -2.05 -5.22
N LEU A 71 17.03 -1.08 -4.49
CA LEU A 71 15.62 -1.11 -4.09
C LEU A 71 14.69 -1.08 -5.30
N SER A 72 15.06 -0.33 -6.35
CA SER A 72 14.29 -0.25 -7.60
C SER A 72 14.09 -1.62 -8.22
N ARG A 73 15.17 -2.40 -8.33
CA ARG A 73 15.14 -3.76 -8.88
C ARG A 73 14.39 -4.73 -7.97
N ARG A 74 14.60 -4.61 -6.65
CA ARG A 74 13.98 -5.52 -5.67
C ARG A 74 12.47 -5.37 -5.61
N TYR A 75 11.98 -4.13 -5.64
CA TYR A 75 10.57 -3.81 -5.46
C TYR A 75 9.84 -3.51 -6.78
N GLY A 76 10.54 -3.50 -7.92
CA GLY A 76 9.95 -3.27 -9.23
C GLY A 76 9.43 -1.84 -9.43
N VAL A 77 10.07 -0.85 -8.80
CA VAL A 77 9.65 0.55 -8.80
C VAL A 77 10.77 1.45 -9.30
N THR A 78 10.46 2.64 -9.79
CA THR A 78 11.52 3.53 -10.33
C THR A 78 12.36 4.14 -9.21
N GLU A 79 13.65 4.40 -9.47
CA GLU A 79 14.51 5.11 -8.51
C GLU A 79 13.96 6.48 -8.12
N ARG A 80 13.34 7.20 -9.07
CA ARG A 80 12.66 8.48 -8.80
C ARG A 80 11.59 8.31 -7.72
N TRP A 81 10.82 7.24 -7.81
CA TRP A 81 9.72 6.98 -6.89
C TRP A 81 10.21 6.57 -5.50
N ILE A 82 11.32 5.81 -5.43
CA ILE A 82 12.00 5.52 -4.15
C ILE A 82 12.46 6.82 -3.48
N ARG A 83 13.13 7.71 -4.23
CA ARG A 83 13.54 9.02 -3.70
C ARG A 83 12.34 9.86 -3.25
N GLN A 84 11.21 9.80 -3.96
CA GLN A 84 9.98 10.48 -3.54
C GLN A 84 9.38 9.91 -2.26
N ILE A 85 9.44 8.59 -2.07
CA ILE A 85 8.94 7.92 -0.86
C ILE A 85 9.80 8.25 0.36
N CYS A 86 11.12 8.24 0.19
CA CYS A 86 12.07 8.49 1.27
C CYS A 86 12.30 9.99 1.52
N GLY A 87 11.94 10.86 0.59
CA GLY A 87 12.15 12.31 0.70
C GLY A 87 13.62 12.71 0.57
N ASN A 88 13.95 13.90 1.07
CA ASN A 88 15.32 14.43 1.12
C ASN A 88 16.08 13.99 2.39
N ASP A 89 15.61 12.96 3.11
CA ASP A 89 16.35 12.39 4.23
C ASP A 89 17.53 11.57 3.68
N PHE A 90 18.62 12.28 3.42
CA PHE A 90 19.91 11.68 3.11
C PHE A 90 20.69 11.55 4.42
N PRO A 91 20.92 10.32 4.92
CA PRO A 91 21.74 10.11 6.11
C PRO A 91 23.13 10.75 5.89
N GLY A 92 23.48 11.74 6.72
CA GLY A 92 24.76 12.46 6.63
C GLY A 92 24.75 13.76 5.81
N GLN A 93 23.61 14.17 5.23
CA GLN A 93 23.44 15.57 4.80
C GLN A 93 22.92 16.40 5.97
N VAL A 94 23.64 17.47 6.27
CA VAL A 94 23.16 18.60 7.07
C VAL A 94 22.65 19.67 6.12
N GLU A 95 21.58 20.36 6.50
CA GLU A 95 21.09 21.53 5.74
C GLU A 95 22.21 22.58 5.68
N LEU A 96 22.33 23.29 4.56
CA LEU A 96 23.41 24.27 4.37
C LEU A 96 23.32 25.35 5.45
N LEU A 97 22.10 25.75 5.83
CA LEU A 97 21.87 26.73 6.88
C LEU A 97 22.35 26.22 8.25
N ASP A 98 22.10 24.94 8.56
CA ASP A 98 22.52 24.33 9.82
C ASP A 98 24.05 24.18 9.89
N TYR A 99 24.67 23.75 8.79
CA TYR A 99 26.13 23.67 8.66
C TYR A 99 26.81 25.05 8.82
N LEU A 100 26.25 26.08 8.20
CA LEU A 100 26.78 27.44 8.32
C LEU A 100 26.66 27.97 9.76
N ALA A 101 25.55 27.68 10.45
CA ALA A 101 25.37 28.05 11.85
C ALA A 101 26.36 27.33 12.79
N GLU A 102 26.65 26.04 12.54
CA GLU A 102 27.68 25.29 13.27
C GLU A 102 29.08 25.89 13.08
N LEU A 103 29.41 26.29 11.85
CA LEU A 103 30.68 26.95 11.54
C LEU A 103 30.82 28.32 12.22
N GLU A 104 29.76 29.11 12.31
CA GLU A 104 29.77 30.39 13.02
C GLU A 104 29.97 30.21 14.54
N ASN A 105 29.32 29.19 15.13
CA ASN A 105 29.47 28.89 16.55
C ASN A 105 30.84 28.29 16.90
N SER A 106 31.46 27.57 15.97
CA SER A 106 32.80 26.98 16.15
C SER A 106 33.96 27.98 16.01
N ARG A 107 33.66 29.22 15.57
CA ARG A 107 34.62 30.31 15.39
C ARG A 107 34.64 31.32 16.55
N LYS A 108 33.81 31.12 17.58
CA LYS A 108 33.84 31.86 18.85
C LYS A 108 34.63 31.09 19.90
#